data_AF-A0A376EAD0-F1
#
_entry.id   AF-A0A376EAD0-F1
#
_cell.length_a   1.000
_cell.length_b   1.000
_cell.length_c   1.000
_cell.angle_alpha   90.00
_cell.angle_beta   90.00
_cell.angle_gamma   90.00
#
_symmetry.space_group_name_H-M   'P 1'
#
loop_
_entity.id
_entity.type
_entity.pdbx_description
1 polymer ?
#
loop_
_entity_poly.entity_id
_entity_poly.type
_entity_poly.pdbx_seq_one_letter_code
_entity_poly.pdbx_strand_id
1 'polypeptide(L)'
;MKKTINVSNQGATLDTGRRNFLKLGGIGLAMAGLTLIGCDDDNDFGMTDNGPVFDLGTGDVGVLNYAYALEQLEADFYTKVVNNFYSGISSVERDLFTDLYHHEVIHRDFFKAAITGATTNILPTLEFKYPNVNF
;
A
#
# COMPACT_ATOMS: atom_id res chain seq x y z
N MET A 1 43.99 -8.78 43.05
CA MET A 1 42.54 -8.59 43.22
C MET A 1 41.94 -8.16 41.89
N LYS A 2 41.12 -8.99 41.24
CA LYS A 2 40.45 -8.66 39.98
C LYS A 2 39.26 -7.75 40.26
N LYS A 3 39.20 -6.57 39.66
CA LYS A 3 37.99 -5.74 39.63
C LYS A 3 37.03 -6.33 38.60
N THR A 4 35.86 -6.77 39.06
CA THR A 4 34.74 -7.16 38.19
C THR A 4 34.00 -5.91 37.78
N ILE A 5 33.90 -5.66 36.47
CA ILE A 5 33.04 -4.60 35.92
C ILE A 5 31.65 -5.19 35.74
N ASN A 6 30.65 -4.65 36.44
CA ASN A 6 29.25 -4.98 36.21
C ASN A 6 28.72 -4.09 35.08
N VAL A 7 28.38 -4.69 33.94
CA VAL A 7 27.67 -4.02 32.86
C VAL A 7 26.18 -4.18 33.10
N SER A 8 25.52 -3.10 33.52
CA SER A 8 24.05 -3.01 33.57
C SER A 8 23.54 -2.86 32.15
N ASN A 9 22.98 -3.92 31.59
CA ASN A 9 22.29 -3.85 30.31
C ASN A 9 20.87 -3.35 30.56
N GLN A 10 20.71 -2.04 30.77
CA GLN A 10 19.43 -1.35 30.55
C GLN A 10 19.21 -1.20 29.04
N GLY A 11 19.24 -2.33 28.33
CA GLY A 11 18.81 -2.42 26.94
C GLY A 11 17.32 -2.67 26.96
N ALA A 12 16.56 -1.76 26.35
CA ALA A 12 15.13 -1.88 26.14
C ALA A 12 14.75 -3.33 25.80
N THR A 13 13.94 -3.94 26.66
CA THR A 13 13.29 -5.20 26.37
C THR A 13 12.28 -4.92 25.27
N LEU A 14 12.73 -4.93 24.02
CA LEU A 14 11.85 -5.01 22.88
C LEU A 14 11.31 -6.44 22.87
N ASP A 15 10.24 -6.66 23.63
CA ASP A 15 9.37 -7.81 23.47
C ASP A 15 8.74 -7.72 22.07
N THR A 16 9.50 -8.19 21.09
CA THR A 16 9.20 -7.98 19.68
C THR A 16 8.40 -9.17 19.19
N GLY A 17 7.17 -9.29 19.70
CA GLY A 17 6.18 -10.18 19.10
C GLY A 17 5.99 -9.78 17.62
N ARG A 18 5.82 -10.74 16.71
CA ARG A 18 5.58 -10.51 15.27
C ARG A 18 4.48 -9.46 15.00
N ARG A 19 3.49 -9.36 15.90
CA ARG A 19 2.41 -8.37 15.88
C ARG A 19 2.89 -6.95 16.19
N ASN A 20 3.88 -6.77 17.07
CA ASN A 20 4.49 -5.48 17.36
C ASN A 20 5.45 -5.04 16.24
N PHE A 21 6.14 -5.98 15.59
CA PHE A 21 6.92 -5.67 14.39
C PHE A 21 6.04 -5.15 13.25
N LEU A 22 4.90 -5.81 12.98
CA LEU A 22 3.95 -5.35 11.96
C LEU A 22 3.27 -4.02 12.34
N LYS A 23 2.97 -3.79 13.62
CA LYS A 23 2.44 -2.50 14.07
C LYS A 23 3.47 -1.38 13.94
N LEU A 24 4.72 -1.62 14.33
CA LEU A 24 5.77 -0.62 14.27
C LEU A 24 6.23 -0.37 12.82
N GLY A 25 6.30 -1.41 12.00
CA GLY A 25 6.56 -1.31 10.57
C GLY A 25 5.41 -0.67 9.79
N GLY A 26 4.16 -1.02 10.09
CA GLY A 26 2.97 -0.45 9.46
C GLY A 26 2.76 1.03 9.80
N ILE A 27 2.92 1.41 11.07
CA ILE A 27 2.85 2.82 11.49
C ILE A 27 4.06 3.59 10.96
N GLY A 28 5.26 2.99 10.96
CA GLY A 28 6.47 3.62 10.45
C GLY A 28 6.41 3.93 8.96
N LEU A 29 5.92 3.00 8.13
CA LEU A 29 5.76 3.20 6.69
C LEU A 29 4.64 4.19 6.36
N ALA A 30 3.49 4.11 7.06
CA ALA A 30 2.40 5.05 6.85
C ALA A 30 2.79 6.48 7.24
N MET A 31 3.48 6.68 8.36
CA MET A 31 3.92 8.00 8.81
C MET A 31 5.04 8.55 7.93
N ALA A 32 6.06 7.75 7.58
CA ALA A 32 7.14 8.21 6.71
C ALA A 32 6.63 8.54 5.29
N GLY A 33 5.71 7.73 4.74
CA GLY A 33 5.06 8.01 3.46
C GLY A 33 4.24 9.30 3.49
N LEU A 34 3.45 9.53 4.55
CA LEU A 34 2.65 10.75 4.68
C LEU A 34 3.51 12.00 4.94
N THR A 35 4.64 11.89 5.64
CA THR A 35 5.55 13.03 5.88
C THR A 35 6.43 13.36 4.67
N LEU A 36 6.77 12.38 3.83
CA LEU A 36 7.50 12.64 2.58
C LEU A 36 6.61 13.17 1.46
N ILE A 37 5.29 12.98 1.54
CA ILE A 37 4.30 13.58 0.63
C ILE A 37 3.75 14.91 1.20
N GLY A 38 3.74 15.06 2.53
CA GLY A 38 3.11 16.20 3.23
C GLY A 38 4.07 17.30 3.69
N CYS A 39 5.38 17.17 3.48
CA CYS A 39 6.36 18.22 3.74
C CYS A 39 7.22 18.46 2.51
N ASP A 40 6.62 19.03 1.49
CA ASP A 40 7.28 20.04 0.66
C ASP A 40 6.25 21.12 0.34
N ASP A 41 6.53 22.34 0.81
CA ASP A 41 5.79 23.57 0.46
C ASP A 41 6.23 24.11 -0.92
N ASP A 42 7.00 23.31 -1.66
CA ASP A 42 7.43 23.59 -3.01
C ASP A 42 6.40 23.01 -3.98
N ASN A 43 5.75 23.93 -4.68
CA ASN A 43 4.66 23.75 -5.64
C ASN A 43 5.10 23.02 -6.92
N ASP A 44 5.91 21.97 -6.80
CA ASP A 44 6.56 21.26 -7.90
C ASP A 44 6.45 19.73 -7.72
N PHE A 45 5.33 19.26 -7.14
CA PHE A 45 4.75 18.04 -7.69
C PHE A 45 4.30 18.37 -9.11
N GLY A 46 5.24 18.27 -10.04
CA GLY A 46 4.98 18.22 -11.47
C GLY A 46 4.17 16.96 -11.76
N MET A 47 2.90 16.97 -11.34
CA MET A 47 1.87 16.14 -11.92
C MET A 47 1.86 16.54 -13.38
N THR A 48 2.56 15.74 -14.19
CA THR A 48 2.66 16.02 -15.60
C THR A 48 1.24 15.95 -16.13
N ASP A 49 0.69 17.11 -16.45
CA ASP A 49 -0.68 17.30 -16.92
C ASP A 49 -0.81 16.67 -18.32
N ASN A 50 -0.99 15.35 -18.35
CA ASN A 50 -0.99 14.53 -19.56
C ASN A 50 -2.24 13.65 -19.67
N GLY A 51 -3.33 14.01 -18.99
CA GLY A 51 -4.59 13.28 -19.11
C GLY A 51 -5.73 13.94 -18.35
N PRO A 52 -6.97 13.48 -18.54
CA PRO A 52 -8.08 13.94 -17.73
C PRO A 52 -7.76 13.67 -16.26
N VAL A 53 -7.63 14.73 -15.46
CA VAL A 53 -7.58 14.63 -14.01
C VAL A 53 -8.91 14.02 -13.57
N PHE A 54 -8.90 12.76 -13.10
CA PHE A 54 -10.10 12.12 -12.60
C PHE A 54 -10.44 12.74 -11.24
N ASP A 55 -11.62 13.34 -11.14
CA ASP A 55 -12.10 13.97 -9.91
C ASP A 55 -12.40 12.89 -8.85
N LEU A 56 -11.67 12.95 -7.74
CA LEU A 56 -11.87 12.06 -6.60
C LEU A 56 -13.08 12.49 -5.75
N GLY A 57 -13.52 13.74 -5.87
CA GLY A 57 -14.47 14.38 -4.98
C GLY A 57 -13.79 15.01 -3.75
N THR A 58 -14.57 15.31 -2.72
CA THR A 58 -14.10 16.00 -1.50
C THR A 58 -14.54 15.27 -0.23
N GLY A 59 -13.89 15.59 0.89
CA GLY A 59 -14.19 15.00 2.20
C GLY A 59 -13.97 13.48 2.22
N ASP A 60 -14.76 12.78 3.03
CA ASP A 60 -14.61 11.33 3.24
C ASP A 60 -14.81 10.53 1.95
N VAL A 61 -15.73 10.96 1.08
CA VAL A 61 -15.94 10.31 -0.24
C VAL A 61 -14.69 10.46 -1.11
N GLY A 62 -14.03 11.61 -1.08
CA GLY A 62 -12.76 11.83 -1.78
C GLY A 62 -11.66 10.88 -1.31
N VAL A 63 -11.52 10.71 0.01
CA VAL A 63 -10.56 9.77 0.61
C VAL A 63 -10.88 8.33 0.20
N LEU A 64 -12.16 7.94 0.21
CA LEU A 64 -12.58 6.60 -0.18
C LEU A 64 -12.39 6.35 -1.69
N ASN A 65 -12.67 7.33 -2.55
CA ASN A 65 -12.39 7.22 -3.99
C ASN A 65 -10.89 7.13 -4.27
N TYR A 66 -10.06 7.84 -3.51
CA TYR A 66 -8.60 7.70 -3.58
C TYR A 66 -8.15 6.29 -3.20
N ALA A 67 -8.62 5.77 -2.06
CA ALA A 67 -8.33 4.39 -1.66
C ALA A 67 -8.79 3.40 -2.74
N TYR A 68 -10.03 3.55 -3.24
CA TYR A 68 -10.54 2.71 -4.32
C TYR A 68 -9.69 2.77 -5.60
N ALA A 69 -9.11 3.92 -5.95
CA ALA A 69 -8.18 4.02 -7.08
C ALA A 69 -6.93 3.18 -6.87
N LEU A 70 -6.36 3.19 -5.66
CA LEU A 70 -5.19 2.39 -5.29
C LEU A 70 -5.52 0.89 -5.33
N GLU A 71 -6.64 0.47 -4.76
CA GLU A 71 -7.04 -0.94 -4.79
C GLU A 71 -7.30 -1.45 -6.22
N GLN A 72 -7.82 -0.60 -7.11
CA GLN A 72 -7.93 -0.95 -8.53
C GLN A 72 -6.56 -1.17 -9.18
N LEU A 73 -5.57 -0.34 -8.85
CA LEU A 73 -4.20 -0.47 -9.35
C LEU A 73 -3.54 -1.74 -8.85
N GLU A 74 -3.66 -2.02 -7.55
CA GLU A 74 -3.03 -3.18 -6.93
C GLU A 74 -3.70 -4.48 -7.40
N ALA A 75 -5.03 -4.50 -7.53
CA ALA A 75 -5.75 -5.64 -8.10
C ALA A 75 -5.32 -5.94 -9.55
N ASP A 76 -5.19 -4.92 -10.42
CA ASP A 76 -4.69 -5.14 -11.79
C ASP A 76 -3.23 -5.59 -11.80
N PHE A 77 -2.38 -4.98 -10.97
CA PHE A 77 -0.97 -5.34 -10.85
C PHE A 77 -0.79 -6.80 -10.43
N TYR A 78 -1.41 -7.23 -9.33
CA TYR A 78 -1.29 -8.62 -8.87
C TYR A 78 -1.98 -9.60 -9.80
N THR A 79 -3.03 -9.19 -10.52
CA THR A 79 -3.58 -10.01 -11.63
C THR A 79 -2.49 -10.32 -12.66
N LYS A 80 -1.67 -9.35 -13.06
CA LYS A 80 -0.58 -9.59 -14.02
C LYS A 80 0.52 -10.47 -13.43
N VAL A 81 0.86 -10.29 -12.15
CA VAL A 81 1.85 -11.12 -11.43
C VAL A 81 1.43 -12.59 -11.37
N VAL A 82 0.20 -12.89 -10.92
CA VAL A 82 -0.23 -14.29 -10.77
C VAL A 82 -0.42 -15.02 -12.09
N ASN A 83 -0.63 -14.27 -13.18
CA ASN A 83 -0.73 -14.82 -14.53
C ASN A 83 0.63 -14.98 -15.22
N ASN A 84 1.69 -14.34 -14.71
CA ASN A 84 3.04 -14.41 -15.26
C ASN A 84 4.03 -14.47 -14.10
N PHE A 85 4.16 -15.62 -13.47
CA PHE A 85 5.19 -15.78 -12.44
C PHE A 85 6.59 -15.82 -13.05
N TYR A 86 7.55 -15.18 -12.41
CA TYR A 86 8.95 -15.23 -12.83
C TYR A 86 9.54 -16.64 -12.73
N SER A 87 10.54 -16.89 -13.57
CA SER A 87 11.22 -18.20 -13.60
C SER A 87 11.90 -18.52 -12.28
N GLY A 88 11.68 -19.74 -11.77
CA GLY A 88 12.28 -20.22 -10.52
C GLY A 88 11.53 -19.82 -9.24
N ILE A 89 10.32 -19.25 -9.35
CA ILE A 89 9.49 -18.93 -8.19
C ILE A 89 9.22 -20.15 -7.30
N SER A 90 9.30 -19.96 -5.99
CA SER A 90 9.00 -21.02 -5.01
C SER A 90 7.48 -21.20 -4.82
N SER A 91 7.07 -22.35 -4.24
CA SER A 91 5.66 -22.57 -3.92
C SER A 91 5.13 -21.54 -2.91
N VAL A 92 5.95 -21.15 -1.93
CA VAL A 92 5.57 -20.18 -0.90
C VAL A 92 5.33 -18.79 -1.49
N GLU A 93 6.17 -18.37 -2.44
CA GLU A 93 5.98 -17.08 -3.13
C GLU A 93 4.74 -17.10 -4.02
N ARG A 94 4.46 -18.22 -4.70
CA ARG A 94 3.22 -18.38 -5.48
C ARG A 94 1.98 -18.24 -4.60
N ASP A 95 1.98 -18.91 -3.45
CA ASP A 95 0.87 -18.83 -2.50
C ASP A 95 0.71 -17.39 -1.98
N LEU A 96 1.82 -16.74 -1.60
CA LEU A 96 1.82 -15.35 -1.14
C LEU A 96 1.25 -14.38 -2.18
N PHE A 97 1.72 -14.43 -3.43
CA PHE A 97 1.22 -13.53 -4.48
C PHE A 97 -0.24 -13.83 -4.85
N THR A 98 -0.66 -15.09 -4.75
CA THR A 98 -2.06 -15.48 -4.96
C THR A 98 -2.95 -14.93 -3.83
N ASP A 99 -2.49 -14.98 -2.59
CA ASP A 99 -3.20 -14.40 -1.45
C ASP A 99 -3.28 -12.87 -1.55
N LEU A 100 -2.22 -12.19 -1.99
CA LEU A 100 -2.24 -10.75 -2.25
C LEU A 100 -3.24 -10.42 -3.35
N TYR A 101 -3.20 -11.12 -4.48
CA TYR A 101 -4.19 -10.95 -5.55
C TYR A 101 -5.63 -11.05 -5.04
N HIS A 102 -5.95 -12.06 -4.22
CA HIS A 102 -7.30 -12.20 -3.67
C HIS A 102 -7.66 -11.06 -2.71
N HIS A 103 -6.73 -10.60 -1.86
CA HIS A 103 -6.98 -9.47 -0.97
C HIS A 103 -7.30 -8.20 -1.76
N GLU A 104 -6.51 -7.85 -2.77
CA GLU A 104 -6.72 -6.59 -3.47
C GLU A 104 -7.98 -6.61 -4.34
N VAL A 105 -8.36 -7.77 -4.89
CA VAL A 105 -9.67 -7.93 -5.54
C VAL A 105 -10.81 -7.69 -4.54
N ILE A 106 -10.73 -8.26 -3.34
CA ILE A 106 -11.73 -8.08 -2.30
C ILE A 106 -11.77 -6.63 -1.82
N HIS A 107 -10.63 -5.98 -1.61
CA HIS A 107 -10.57 -4.57 -1.22
C HIS A 107 -11.21 -3.67 -2.27
N ARG A 108 -10.83 -3.85 -3.55
CA ARG A 108 -11.43 -3.12 -4.67
C ARG A 108 -12.95 -3.26 -4.66
N ASP A 109 -13.45 -4.48 -4.57
CA ASP A 109 -14.90 -4.75 -4.62
C ASP A 109 -15.62 -4.24 -3.37
N PHE A 110 -14.96 -4.31 -2.20
CA PHE A 110 -15.45 -3.75 -0.95
C PHE A 110 -15.59 -2.22 -1.03
N PHE A 111 -14.55 -1.49 -1.43
CA PHE A 111 -14.63 -0.03 -1.56
C PHE A 111 -15.66 0.38 -2.62
N LYS A 112 -15.72 -0.34 -3.75
CA LYS A 112 -16.76 -0.12 -4.75
C LYS A 112 -18.16 -0.21 -4.16
N ALA A 113 -18.43 -1.28 -3.39
CA ALA A 113 -19.73 -1.50 -2.76
C ALA A 113 -20.02 -0.45 -1.68
N ALA A 114 -19.05 -0.12 -0.83
CA ALA A 114 -19.19 0.85 0.25
C ALA A 114 -19.49 2.26 -0.29
N ILE A 115 -18.74 2.72 -1.29
CA ILE A 115 -18.93 4.04 -1.90
C ILE A 115 -20.28 4.10 -2.62
N THR A 116 -20.60 3.09 -3.44
CA THR A 116 -21.89 3.02 -4.17
C THR A 116 -23.09 2.99 -3.23
N GLY A 117 -22.94 2.38 -2.04
CA GLY A 117 -23.97 2.37 -1.01
C GLY A 117 -24.20 3.73 -0.33
N ALA A 118 -23.20 4.62 -0.36
CA ALA A 118 -23.26 5.94 0.26
C ALA A 118 -23.54 7.08 -0.73
N THR A 119 -23.10 6.93 -1.99
CA THR A 119 -23.16 8.00 -3.00
C THR A 119 -23.09 7.46 -4.43
N THR A 120 -23.52 8.27 -5.39
CA THR A 120 -23.33 8.01 -6.83
C THR A 120 -21.99 8.54 -7.36
N ASN A 121 -21.27 9.34 -6.57
CA ASN A 121 -19.99 9.94 -6.94
C ASN A 121 -18.84 8.95 -6.70
N ILE A 122 -18.83 7.88 -7.50
CA ILE A 122 -17.81 6.84 -7.45
C ILE A 122 -16.84 6.98 -8.63
N LEU A 123 -15.56 6.73 -8.37
CA LEU A 123 -14.56 6.67 -9.42
C LEU A 123 -14.92 5.58 -10.46
N PRO A 124 -14.74 5.84 -11.76
CA PRO A 124 -14.90 4.79 -12.76
C PRO A 124 -13.83 3.70 -12.62
N THR A 125 -14.01 2.61 -13.36
CA THR A 125 -12.95 1.62 -13.52
C THR A 125 -11.78 2.25 -14.29
N LEU A 126 -10.60 2.23 -13.67
CA LEU A 126 -9.37 2.77 -14.24
C LEU A 126 -8.65 1.72 -15.09
N GLU A 127 -7.94 2.19 -16.10
CA GLU A 127 -7.01 1.39 -16.91
C GLU A 127 -5.57 1.78 -16.57
N PHE A 128 -4.76 0.80 -16.19
CA PHE A 128 -3.37 1.03 -15.79
C PHE A 128 -2.39 0.58 -16.87
N LYS A 129 -1.32 1.36 -17.01
CA LYS A 129 -0.20 1.06 -17.91
C LYS A 129 1.05 0.87 -17.06
N TYR A 130 1.79 -0.19 -17.35
CA TYR A 130 3.04 -0.52 -16.68
C TYR A 130 4.20 -0.50 -17.69
N PRO A 131 4.54 0.66 -18.25
CA PRO A 131 5.64 0.75 -19.20
C PRO A 131 6.93 0.28 -18.52
N ASN A 132 7.67 -0.58 -19.19
CA ASN A 132 8.95 -1.14 -18.72
C ASN A 132 8.85 -2.09 -17.52
N VAL A 133 7.66 -2.55 -17.14
CA VAL A 133 7.52 -3.67 -16.19
C VAL A 133 7.43 -4.97 -16.97
N ASN A 134 8.28 -5.92 -16.63
CA ASN A 134 8.19 -7.30 -17.11
C ASN A 134 7.56 -8.14 -16.01
N PHE A 135 6.43 -8.77 -16.32
CA PHE A 135 5.74 -9.70 -15.42
C PHE A 135 6.20 -11.12 -15.71
#